data_AF-A0A673HDK3-F1
#
_entry.id   AF-A0A673HDK3-F1
#
_cell.length_a   1.000
_cell.length_b   1.000
_cell.length_c   1.000
_cell.angle_alpha   90.00
_cell.angle_beta   90.00
_cell.angle_gamma   90.00
#
_symmetry.space_group_name_H-M   'P 1'
#
loop_
_entity.id
_entity.type
_entity.pdbx_description
1 polymer ?
#
loop_
_entity_poly.entity_id
_entity_poly.type
_entity_poly.pdbx_seq_one_letter_code
_entity_poly.pdbx_strand_id
1 'polypeptide(L)'
;MAEGPRGGGGLDPARTPPQILAGSGYCKWFNVRMGFGFISMTSSEGKPVDPPLDVFVHQSKLVMEGFRSLREGEQVEFTFKRSSKGLESLRVTGPGGGPCSGSDRRPKGKAPPLKRKPKGDRCYNCGGLDHHAKECGLPPQPKKCHYCQSVTHMVAQCPHKRALSPSTSQDPQRPSTSAQSQEEGSQSGSSSSPEEASQRGSHSQRWRKSRD
;
A
#
# COMPACT_ATOMS: atom_id res chain seq x y z
N MET A 1 -79.04 -25.40 12.73
CA MET A 1 -77.64 -24.95 12.84
C MET A 1 -76.75 -26.18 12.77
N ALA A 2 -75.93 -26.30 11.73
CA ALA A 2 -74.62 -26.97 11.74
C ALA A 2 -74.01 -26.81 10.35
N GLU A 3 -72.76 -26.37 10.33
CA GLU A 3 -72.12 -25.64 9.24
C GLU A 3 -71.40 -26.53 8.23
N GLY A 4 -71.47 -26.14 6.95
CA GLY A 4 -70.33 -25.85 6.07
C GLY A 4 -69.23 -26.92 5.79
N PRO A 5 -68.91 -27.20 4.51
CA PRO A 5 -67.80 -28.06 4.11
C PRO A 5 -66.48 -27.25 4.02
N ARG A 6 -65.37 -27.77 4.54
CA ARG A 6 -64.03 -27.15 4.35
C ARG A 6 -62.92 -28.20 4.24
N GLY A 7 -62.83 -28.81 3.08
CA GLY A 7 -61.68 -29.62 2.66
C GLY A 7 -61.12 -29.09 1.34
N GLY A 8 -60.47 -27.92 1.39
CA GLY A 8 -59.74 -27.35 0.25
C GLY A 8 -58.26 -27.36 0.57
N GLY A 9 -57.52 -28.28 -0.03
CA GLY A 9 -56.06 -28.36 0.05
C GLY A 9 -55.43 -27.06 -0.45
N GLY A 10 -54.87 -26.28 0.48
CA GLY A 10 -54.04 -25.14 0.15
C GLY A 10 -52.81 -25.62 -0.58
N LEU A 11 -52.67 -25.20 -1.84
CA LEU A 11 -51.45 -25.33 -2.61
C LEU A 11 -50.42 -24.45 -1.89
N ASP A 12 -49.50 -25.02 -1.11
CA ASP A 12 -48.46 -24.29 -0.40
C ASP A 12 -47.67 -23.39 -1.38
N PRO A 13 -47.76 -22.04 -1.32
CA PRO A 13 -47.01 -21.15 -2.21
C PRO A 13 -45.53 -21.02 -1.83
N ALA A 14 -45.01 -21.89 -0.96
CA ALA A 14 -43.78 -21.67 -0.19
C ALA A 14 -42.56 -22.47 -0.68
N ARG A 15 -42.57 -23.02 -1.90
CA ARG A 15 -41.41 -23.71 -2.46
C ARG A 15 -41.10 -23.32 -3.90
N THR A 16 -41.16 -22.02 -4.19
CA THR A 16 -40.51 -21.50 -5.41
C THR A 16 -38.99 -21.65 -5.22
N PRO A 17 -38.31 -22.45 -6.04
CA PRO A 17 -36.85 -22.58 -5.94
C PRO A 17 -36.19 -21.20 -6.08
N PRO A 18 -35.06 -20.95 -5.38
CA PRO A 18 -34.37 -19.67 -5.49
C PRO A 18 -34.00 -19.44 -6.96
N GLN A 19 -34.61 -18.43 -7.56
CA GLN A 19 -34.34 -18.02 -8.93
C GLN A 19 -32.89 -17.53 -8.98
N ILE A 20 -32.02 -18.29 -9.64
CA ILE A 20 -30.63 -17.90 -9.94
C ILE A 20 -30.69 -17.17 -11.28
N LEU A 21 -30.24 -15.92 -11.30
CA LEU A 21 -30.19 -15.09 -12.50
C LEU A 21 -28.73 -14.79 -12.85
N ALA A 22 -28.46 -14.58 -14.13
CA ALA A 22 -27.19 -14.09 -14.65
C ALA A 22 -27.27 -12.58 -14.90
N GLY A 23 -26.16 -11.90 -14.62
CA GLY A 23 -26.01 -10.49 -14.88
C GLY A 23 -24.57 -10.13 -15.24
N SER A 24 -24.42 -8.97 -15.85
CA SER A 24 -23.13 -8.35 -16.10
C SER A 24 -23.13 -6.92 -15.60
N GLY A 25 -21.93 -6.44 -15.27
CA GLY A 25 -21.76 -5.13 -14.69
C GLY A 25 -20.31 -4.82 -14.39
N TYR A 26 -20.10 -3.88 -13.47
CA TYR A 26 -18.77 -3.47 -13.04
C TYR A 26 -18.66 -3.50 -11.51
N CYS A 27 -17.49 -3.84 -11.00
CA CYS A 27 -17.24 -3.76 -9.57
C CYS A 27 -17.33 -2.29 -9.11
N LYS A 28 -18.29 -1.99 -8.24
CA LYS A 28 -18.50 -0.63 -7.68
C LYS A 28 -17.42 -0.32 -6.67
N TRP A 29 -17.15 -1.25 -5.76
CA TRP A 29 -16.05 -1.20 -4.81
C TRP A 29 -15.84 -2.59 -4.20
N PHE A 30 -14.61 -2.86 -3.76
CA PHE A 30 -14.27 -4.09 -3.08
C PHE A 30 -13.31 -3.82 -1.92
N ASN A 31 -13.71 -4.22 -0.72
CA ASN A 31 -12.85 -4.13 0.44
C ASN A 31 -11.97 -5.38 0.53
N VAL A 32 -10.74 -5.23 0.05
CA VAL A 32 -9.74 -6.29 0.01
C VAL A 32 -9.39 -6.87 1.40
N ARG A 33 -9.49 -6.05 2.45
CA ARG A 33 -9.20 -6.48 3.83
C ARG A 33 -10.35 -7.30 4.42
N MET A 34 -11.59 -6.92 4.11
CA MET A 34 -12.77 -7.61 4.64
C MET A 34 -13.25 -8.74 3.72
N GLY A 35 -12.82 -8.77 2.46
CA GLY A 35 -13.16 -9.82 1.50
C GLY A 35 -14.59 -9.72 0.96
N PHE A 36 -15.18 -8.52 0.92
CA PHE A 36 -16.49 -8.30 0.33
C PHE A 36 -16.58 -6.95 -0.37
N GLY A 37 -17.59 -6.80 -1.23
CA GLY A 37 -17.83 -5.60 -2.00
C GLY A 37 -19.22 -5.57 -2.62
N PHE A 38 -19.39 -4.64 -3.54
CA PHE A 38 -20.59 -4.53 -4.36
C PHE A 38 -20.25 -4.40 -5.83
N ILE A 39 -21.09 -4.99 -6.67
CA ILE A 39 -21.06 -4.89 -8.12
C ILE A 39 -22.27 -4.08 -8.54
N SER A 40 -22.07 -3.11 -9.43
CA SER A 40 -23.14 -2.37 -10.05
C SER A 40 -23.56 -3.11 -11.32
N MET A 41 -24.75 -3.70 -11.28
CA MET A 41 -25.31 -4.48 -12.39
C MET A 41 -25.89 -3.53 -13.44
N THR A 42 -25.38 -3.63 -14.67
CA THR A 42 -25.87 -2.84 -15.82
C THR A 42 -26.77 -3.64 -16.75
N SER A 43 -26.63 -4.97 -16.75
CA SER A 43 -27.45 -5.87 -17.55
C SER A 43 -27.83 -7.10 -16.74
N SER A 44 -29.10 -7.50 -16.83
CA SER A 44 -29.62 -8.74 -16.25
C SER A 44 -30.27 -9.57 -17.33
N GLU A 45 -29.88 -10.85 -17.46
CA GLU A 45 -30.40 -11.76 -18.50
C GLU A 45 -30.35 -11.16 -19.92
N GLY A 46 -29.33 -10.33 -20.21
CA GLY A 46 -29.17 -9.65 -21.51
C GLY A 46 -30.03 -8.39 -21.70
N LYS A 47 -30.83 -7.99 -20.70
CA LYS A 47 -31.61 -6.75 -20.72
C LYS A 47 -30.88 -5.64 -19.96
N PRO A 48 -30.73 -4.43 -20.53
CA PRO A 48 -30.18 -3.30 -19.81
C PRO A 48 -31.08 -2.95 -18.61
N VAL A 49 -30.46 -2.67 -17.47
CA VAL A 49 -31.16 -2.32 -16.23
C VAL A 49 -30.80 -0.86 -15.89
N ASP A 50 -31.82 -0.01 -15.85
CA ASP A 50 -31.73 1.38 -15.41
C ASP A 50 -32.81 1.63 -14.35
N PRO A 51 -32.48 2.00 -13.09
CA PRO A 51 -31.14 2.28 -12.56
C PRO A 51 -30.30 1.01 -12.31
N PRO A 52 -28.95 1.11 -12.33
CA PRO A 52 -28.09 -0.02 -12.05
C PRO A 52 -28.28 -0.51 -10.61
N LEU A 53 -28.40 -1.83 -10.47
CA LEU A 53 -28.70 -2.46 -9.17
C LEU A 53 -27.41 -2.88 -8.47
N ASP A 54 -27.36 -2.66 -7.16
CA ASP A 54 -26.22 -3.06 -6.33
C ASP A 54 -26.34 -4.54 -5.94
N VAL A 55 -25.34 -5.34 -6.30
CA VAL A 55 -25.25 -6.77 -6.01
C VAL A 55 -24.11 -7.03 -5.04
N PHE A 56 -24.43 -7.66 -3.91
CA PHE A 56 -23.44 -8.01 -2.90
C PHE A 56 -22.51 -9.12 -3.39
N VAL A 57 -21.20 -8.92 -3.21
CA VAL A 57 -20.17 -9.91 -3.55
C VAL A 57 -19.27 -10.24 -2.38
N HIS A 58 -19.03 -11.53 -2.20
CA HIS A 58 -18.10 -12.06 -1.22
C HIS A 58 -16.92 -12.74 -1.92
N GLN A 59 -15.72 -12.65 -1.33
CA GLN A 59 -14.48 -13.18 -1.92
C GLN A 59 -14.57 -14.68 -2.24
N SER A 60 -15.36 -15.44 -1.48
CA SER A 60 -15.51 -16.89 -1.69
C SER A 60 -16.26 -17.23 -2.98
N LYS A 61 -16.93 -16.26 -3.59
CA LYS A 61 -17.72 -16.41 -4.82
C LYS A 61 -16.92 -16.03 -6.07
N LEU A 62 -15.72 -15.46 -5.89
CA LEU A 62 -14.81 -15.06 -6.97
C LEU A 62 -14.07 -16.28 -7.54
N VAL A 63 -14.24 -16.47 -8.84
CA VAL A 63 -13.56 -17.52 -9.62
C VAL A 63 -12.20 -16.97 -10.04
N MET A 64 -11.22 -17.19 -9.17
CA MET A 64 -9.81 -16.88 -9.44
C MET A 64 -8.90 -17.72 -8.56
N GLU A 65 -7.64 -17.83 -8.97
CA GLU A 65 -6.60 -18.53 -8.20
C GLU A 65 -5.89 -17.57 -7.25
N GLY A 66 -5.47 -18.09 -6.09
CA GLY A 66 -4.72 -17.31 -5.10
C GLY A 66 -5.59 -16.31 -4.32
N PHE A 67 -5.16 -15.03 -4.32
CA PHE A 67 -5.76 -13.99 -3.51
C PHE A 67 -7.00 -13.41 -4.19
N ARG A 68 -8.18 -13.66 -3.62
CA ARG A 68 -9.47 -13.33 -4.23
C ARG A 68 -9.87 -11.88 -3.98
N SER A 69 -9.77 -11.03 -5.00
CA SER A 69 -10.28 -9.66 -4.94
C SER A 69 -10.81 -9.20 -6.28
N LEU A 70 -11.50 -8.06 -6.30
CA LEU A 70 -11.92 -7.36 -7.52
C LEU A 70 -11.27 -5.98 -7.56
N ARG A 71 -10.98 -5.51 -8.77
CA ARG A 71 -10.59 -4.11 -8.99
C ARG A 71 -11.84 -3.26 -9.20
N GLU A 72 -11.82 -2.04 -8.66
CA GLU A 72 -12.87 -1.05 -8.89
C GLU A 72 -12.96 -0.70 -10.38
N GLY A 73 -14.18 -0.70 -10.92
CA GLY A 73 -14.47 -0.51 -12.34
C GLY A 73 -14.16 -1.72 -13.23
N GLU A 74 -13.75 -2.86 -12.67
CA GLU A 74 -13.54 -4.09 -13.45
C GLU A 74 -14.87 -4.64 -13.96
N GLN A 75 -14.93 -4.96 -15.26
CA GLN A 75 -16.08 -5.60 -15.86
C GLN A 75 -16.17 -7.06 -15.42
N VAL A 76 -17.35 -7.47 -14.96
CA VAL A 76 -17.58 -8.80 -14.39
C VAL A 76 -18.90 -9.38 -14.87
N GLU A 77 -18.91 -10.69 -15.00
CA GLU A 77 -20.10 -11.51 -15.24
C GLU A 77 -20.37 -12.32 -13.98
N PHE A 78 -21.63 -12.40 -13.56
CA PHE A 78 -21.96 -13.07 -12.33
C PHE A 78 -23.35 -13.67 -12.34
N THR A 79 -23.52 -14.73 -11.57
CA THR A 79 -24.84 -15.25 -11.22
C THR A 79 -25.22 -14.76 -9.84
N PHE A 80 -26.43 -14.26 -9.65
CA PHE A 80 -26.95 -13.77 -8.39
C PHE A 80 -28.29 -14.41 -8.04
N LYS A 81 -28.65 -14.34 -6.77
CA LYS A 81 -29.95 -14.74 -6.26
C LYS A 81 -30.55 -13.61 -5.44
N ARG A 82 -31.87 -13.61 -5.31
CA ARG A 82 -32.57 -12.74 -4.36
C ARG A 82 -32.51 -13.37 -2.97
N SER A 83 -31.92 -12.66 -2.02
CA SER A 83 -31.77 -13.07 -0.62
C SER A 83 -32.54 -12.11 0.29
N SER A 84 -32.66 -12.42 1.58
CA SER A 84 -33.34 -11.56 2.57
C SER A 84 -32.65 -10.19 2.73
N LYS A 85 -31.35 -10.11 2.42
CA LYS A 85 -30.54 -8.88 2.48
C LYS A 85 -30.44 -8.11 1.16
N GLY A 86 -31.13 -8.56 0.11
CA GLY A 86 -31.02 -8.00 -1.24
C GLY A 86 -30.40 -8.98 -2.24
N LEU A 87 -29.79 -8.46 -3.30
CA LEU A 87 -29.18 -9.28 -4.36
C LEU A 87 -27.81 -9.77 -3.91
N GLU A 88 -27.59 -11.09 -3.94
CA GLU A 88 -26.35 -11.74 -3.52
C GLU A 88 -25.75 -12.53 -4.69
N SER A 89 -24.48 -12.31 -4.99
CA SER A 89 -23.74 -13.10 -5.97
C SER A 89 -23.45 -14.53 -5.47
N LEU A 90 -23.60 -15.49 -6.37
CA LEU A 90 -23.28 -16.90 -6.17
C LEU A 90 -21.95 -17.30 -6.83
N ARG A 91 -21.64 -16.69 -7.96
CA ARG A 91 -20.41 -16.93 -8.74
C ARG A 91 -20.12 -15.67 -9.53
N VAL A 92 -18.87 -15.23 -9.50
CA VAL A 92 -18.40 -14.04 -10.22
C VAL A 92 -17.15 -14.41 -11.01
N THR A 93 -17.16 -14.08 -12.29
CA THR A 93 -16.08 -14.29 -13.27
C THR A 93 -15.75 -12.97 -13.96
N GLY A 94 -14.60 -12.92 -14.62
CA GLY A 94 -14.29 -11.88 -15.59
C GLY A 94 -15.16 -12.00 -16.85
N PRO A 95 -15.01 -11.07 -17.80
CA PRO A 95 -15.72 -11.11 -19.08
C PRO A 95 -15.40 -12.41 -19.84
N GLY A 96 -16.41 -13.03 -20.45
CA GLY A 96 -16.25 -14.29 -21.18
C GLY A 96 -15.93 -15.50 -20.29
N GLY A 97 -16.24 -15.42 -18.99
CA GLY A 97 -16.02 -16.52 -18.03
C GLY A 97 -14.57 -16.71 -17.58
N GLY A 98 -13.66 -15.80 -17.93
CA GLY A 98 -12.27 -15.82 -17.48
C GLY A 98 -12.09 -15.57 -15.97
N PRO A 99 -10.87 -15.73 -15.44
CA PRO A 99 -10.56 -15.36 -14.06
C PRO A 99 -10.71 -13.84 -13.86
N CYS A 100 -11.13 -13.42 -12.67
CA CYS A 100 -11.14 -11.99 -12.32
C CYS A 100 -9.71 -11.43 -12.29
N SER A 101 -9.54 -10.19 -12.76
CA SER A 101 -8.25 -9.49 -12.82
C SER A 101 -7.70 -9.19 -11.43
N GLY A 102 -8.59 -8.86 -10.48
CA GLY A 102 -8.24 -8.64 -9.09
C GLY A 102 -7.54 -7.31 -8.83
N SER A 103 -7.46 -6.94 -7.55
CA SER A 103 -6.87 -5.66 -7.13
C SER A 103 -5.34 -5.71 -7.14
N ASP A 104 -4.68 -4.72 -7.77
CA ASP A 104 -3.21 -4.54 -7.69
C ASP A 104 -2.72 -4.30 -6.25
N ARG A 105 -3.63 -3.82 -5.40
CA ARG A 105 -3.41 -3.59 -3.97
C ARG A 105 -3.56 -4.89 -3.20
N ARG A 106 -2.62 -5.83 -3.39
CA ARG A 106 -2.41 -6.88 -2.38
C ARG A 106 -2.12 -6.16 -1.06
N PRO A 107 -2.89 -6.40 0.02
CA PRO A 107 -2.59 -5.81 1.31
C PRO A 107 -1.14 -6.16 1.64
N LYS A 108 -0.32 -5.12 1.80
CA LYS A 108 1.12 -5.23 2.04
C LYS A 108 1.31 -5.72 3.47
N GLY A 109 0.98 -6.98 3.70
CA GLY A 109 0.91 -7.62 5.00
C GLY A 109 0.46 -9.05 4.81
N LYS A 110 1.39 -10.00 4.98
CA LYS A 110 1.24 -11.46 4.85
C LYS A 110 1.49 -12.10 3.47
N ALA A 111 2.28 -11.48 2.60
CA ALA A 111 3.35 -12.33 2.06
C ALA A 111 4.36 -12.49 3.20
N PRO A 112 4.90 -13.69 3.49
CA PRO A 112 6.20 -13.74 4.14
C PRO A 112 7.08 -12.77 3.33
N PRO A 113 7.94 -11.96 3.95
CA PRO A 113 8.99 -11.37 3.15
C PRO A 113 9.63 -12.57 2.47
N LEU A 114 9.53 -12.68 1.14
CA LEU A 114 10.48 -13.48 0.40
C LEU A 114 11.79 -12.94 0.94
N LYS A 115 12.45 -13.73 1.80
CA LYS A 115 13.69 -13.36 2.48
C LYS A 115 14.45 -12.67 1.38
N ARG A 116 14.62 -11.34 1.48
CA ARG A 116 15.51 -10.65 0.55
C ARG A 116 16.77 -11.45 0.70
N LYS A 117 17.11 -12.28 -0.30
CA LYS A 117 18.35 -13.05 -0.30
C LYS A 117 19.38 -12.05 0.18
N PRO A 118 20.09 -12.28 1.29
CA PRO A 118 21.00 -11.29 1.82
C PRO A 118 21.92 -10.92 0.67
N LYS A 119 21.75 -9.69 0.16
CA LYS A 119 22.47 -9.24 -1.01
C LYS A 119 23.87 -8.96 -0.51
N GLY A 120 24.75 -9.94 -0.66
CA GLY A 120 26.18 -9.74 -0.51
C GLY A 120 26.74 -10.30 0.76
N ASP A 121 26.87 -11.62 0.78
CA ASP A 121 28.04 -12.22 1.41
C ASP A 121 29.03 -12.61 0.32
N ARG A 122 29.60 -11.58 -0.32
CA ARG A 122 30.60 -11.77 -1.37
C ARG A 122 31.96 -11.61 -0.74
N CYS A 123 32.88 -12.50 -1.08
CA CYS A 123 34.27 -12.37 -0.68
C CYS A 123 34.80 -10.95 -0.99
N TYR A 124 35.25 -10.22 0.03
CA TYR A 124 35.76 -8.86 -0.14
C TYR A 124 37.08 -8.81 -0.93
N ASN A 125 37.75 -9.95 -1.08
CA ASN A 125 38.97 -10.10 -1.85
C ASN A 125 38.67 -10.34 -3.35
N CYS A 126 37.96 -11.43 -3.68
CA CYS A 126 37.73 -11.83 -5.08
C CYS A 126 36.32 -11.54 -5.60
N GLY A 127 35.31 -11.43 -4.72
CA GLY A 127 33.89 -11.26 -5.09
C GLY A 127 33.11 -12.57 -5.25
N GLY A 128 33.72 -13.73 -5.00
CA GLY A 128 33.07 -15.03 -5.01
C GLY A 128 31.95 -15.15 -3.99
N LEU A 129 30.98 -16.03 -4.26
CA LEU A 129 29.77 -16.20 -3.46
C LEU A 129 29.89 -17.29 -2.39
N ASP A 130 30.89 -18.16 -2.51
CA ASP A 130 30.99 -19.41 -1.73
C ASP A 130 31.99 -19.36 -0.57
N HIS A 131 32.64 -18.21 -0.34
CA HIS A 131 33.60 -18.03 0.75
C HIS A 131 33.72 -16.56 1.19
N HIS A 132 34.25 -16.35 2.38
CA HIS A 132 34.64 -15.04 2.89
C HIS A 132 36.11 -14.73 2.59
N ALA A 133 36.51 -13.46 2.67
CA ALA A 133 37.90 -13.03 2.40
C ALA A 133 38.96 -13.77 3.23
N LYS A 134 38.61 -14.24 4.43
CA LYS A 134 39.49 -15.03 5.32
C LYS A 134 39.81 -16.45 4.79
N GLU A 135 38.97 -16.97 3.91
CA GLU A 135 39.07 -18.31 3.29
C GLU A 135 39.42 -18.20 1.80
N CYS A 136 39.72 -16.99 1.31
CA CYS A 136 40.01 -16.76 -0.09
C CYS A 136 41.44 -17.20 -0.42
N GLY A 137 41.59 -18.22 -1.28
CA GLY A 137 42.90 -18.70 -1.72
C GLY A 137 43.67 -17.78 -2.68
N LEU A 138 43.07 -16.63 -3.05
CA LEU A 138 43.78 -15.62 -3.84
C LEU A 138 44.60 -14.69 -2.94
N PRO A 139 45.78 -14.24 -3.38
CA PRO A 139 46.54 -13.25 -2.65
C PRO A 139 45.70 -11.98 -2.45
N PRO A 140 45.98 -11.17 -1.40
CA PRO A 140 45.23 -9.94 -1.12
C PRO A 140 45.18 -9.01 -2.34
N GLN A 141 43.98 -8.82 -2.87
CA GLN A 141 43.69 -7.98 -4.02
C GLN A 141 43.44 -6.53 -3.57
N PRO A 142 43.69 -5.54 -4.44
CA PRO A 142 43.39 -4.14 -4.14
C PRO A 142 41.90 -3.96 -3.84
N LYS A 143 41.60 -3.16 -2.80
CA LYS A 143 40.23 -2.94 -2.34
C LYS A 143 39.40 -2.30 -3.45
N LYS A 144 38.30 -2.97 -3.81
CA LYS A 144 37.36 -2.49 -4.82
C LYS A 144 36.12 -1.85 -4.20
N CYS A 145 35.56 -0.87 -4.87
CA CYS A 145 34.25 -0.31 -4.56
C CYS A 145 33.19 -1.41 -4.53
N HIS A 146 32.54 -1.64 -3.39
CA HIS A 146 31.51 -2.68 -3.28
C HIS A 146 30.23 -2.40 -4.08
N TYR A 147 30.12 -1.19 -4.67
CA TYR A 147 28.99 -0.80 -5.52
C TYR A 147 29.26 -1.07 -7.01
N CYS A 148 30.31 -0.48 -7.58
CA CYS A 148 30.64 -0.57 -9.02
C CYS A 148 31.86 -1.46 -9.34
N GLN A 149 32.52 -2.05 -8.33
CA GLN A 149 33.70 -2.91 -8.46
C GLN A 149 34.98 -2.24 -8.98
N SER A 150 35.00 -0.90 -9.08
CA SER A 150 36.19 -0.12 -9.42
C SER A 150 37.29 -0.24 -8.35
N VAL A 151 38.56 -0.30 -8.79
CA VAL A 151 39.74 -0.31 -7.90
C VAL A 151 40.29 1.09 -7.62
N THR A 152 39.83 2.13 -8.32
CA THR A 152 40.34 3.50 -8.18
C THR A 152 39.69 4.28 -7.04
N HIS A 153 38.53 3.85 -6.53
CA HIS A 153 37.84 4.53 -5.45
C HIS A 153 37.09 3.54 -4.55
N MET A 154 36.81 3.96 -3.31
CA MET A 154 35.94 3.21 -2.40
C MET A 154 34.49 3.67 -2.52
N VAL A 155 33.56 2.90 -1.96
CA VAL A 155 32.11 3.16 -2.05
C VAL A 155 31.68 4.56 -1.57
N ALA A 156 32.46 5.17 -0.67
CA ALA A 156 32.25 6.52 -0.18
C ALA A 156 32.41 7.60 -1.27
N GLN A 157 33.25 7.34 -2.28
CA GLN A 157 33.57 8.26 -3.37
C GLN A 157 33.04 7.74 -4.72
N CYS A 158 32.14 6.77 -4.70
CA CYS A 158 31.64 6.14 -5.92
C CYS A 158 30.74 7.09 -6.72
N PRO A 159 31.13 7.53 -7.93
CA PRO A 159 30.35 8.46 -8.73
C PRO A 159 28.98 7.86 -9.09
N HIS A 160 28.91 6.55 -9.28
CA HIS A 160 27.66 5.82 -9.56
C HIS A 160 26.70 5.74 -8.35
N LYS A 161 27.19 5.94 -7.12
CA LYS A 161 26.34 5.86 -5.91
C LYS A 161 25.62 7.18 -5.64
N ARG A 162 26.21 8.33 -5.97
CA ARG A 162 25.59 9.67 -5.85
C ARG A 162 24.47 9.92 -6.86
N ALA A 163 24.46 9.22 -7.98
CA ALA A 163 23.46 9.38 -9.04
C ALA A 163 22.06 8.79 -8.71
N LEU A 164 21.92 8.05 -7.60
CA LEU A 164 20.66 7.37 -7.22
C LEU A 164 20.02 7.90 -5.92
N SER A 165 20.48 9.05 -5.42
CA SER A 165 19.78 9.78 -4.35
C SER A 165 19.08 11.02 -4.92
N PRO A 166 17.76 10.98 -5.20
CA PRO A 166 16.97 12.19 -5.13
C PRO A 166 16.59 12.46 -3.66
N SER A 167 16.51 13.74 -3.31
CA SER A 167 15.90 14.29 -2.08
C SER A 167 16.80 14.44 -0.85
N THR A 168 17.67 15.46 -0.86
CA THR A 168 17.76 16.38 0.29
C THR A 168 17.92 17.81 -0.24
N SER A 169 16.91 18.61 0.09
CA SER A 169 16.68 20.03 -0.12
C SER A 169 17.94 20.89 -0.25
N GLN A 170 18.04 21.64 -1.35
CA GLN A 170 18.83 22.88 -1.40
C GLN A 170 17.87 24.02 -1.73
N ASP A 171 17.64 24.81 -0.69
CA ASP A 171 16.98 26.10 -0.69
C ASP A 171 17.81 27.10 -1.51
N PRO A 172 17.26 27.73 -2.56
CA PRO A 172 17.96 28.80 -3.26
C PRO A 172 17.73 30.14 -2.53
N GLN A 173 18.80 30.56 -1.86
CA GLN A 173 19.23 31.94 -1.62
C GLN A 173 18.19 33.05 -1.85
N ARG A 174 17.70 33.56 -0.71
CA ARG A 174 17.08 34.87 -0.50
C ARG A 174 17.96 36.01 -1.07
N PRO A 175 17.45 36.88 -1.96
CA PRO A 175 18.17 38.08 -2.38
C PRO A 175 18.02 39.24 -1.36
N SER A 176 19.18 39.83 -1.07
CA SER A 176 19.53 41.20 -0.73
C SER A 176 18.43 42.18 -0.27
N THR A 177 18.51 42.56 1.02
CA THR A 177 17.93 43.82 1.53
C THR A 177 18.94 44.94 1.37
N SER A 178 18.60 45.96 0.57
CA SER A 178 19.32 47.23 0.49
C SER A 178 18.32 48.38 0.61
N ALA A 179 18.27 49.01 1.78
CA ALA A 179 17.71 50.34 2.06
C ALA A 179 18.15 50.68 3.51
N GLN A 180 19.29 51.34 3.72
CA GLN A 180 19.48 52.79 3.83
C GLN A 180 18.57 53.48 4.86
N SER A 181 19.20 53.94 5.97
CA SER A 181 19.06 55.24 6.65
C SER A 181 19.43 55.05 8.14
N GLN A 182 20.66 55.33 8.58
CA GLN A 182 21.13 56.62 9.11
C GLN A 182 20.20 57.19 10.20
N GLU A 183 20.58 56.96 11.46
CA GLU A 183 20.08 57.65 12.64
C GLU A 183 21.15 58.65 13.09
N GLU A 184 20.78 59.93 13.16
CA GLU A 184 21.50 61.00 13.87
C GLU A 184 20.49 61.61 14.84
N GLY A 185 20.76 61.59 16.16
CA GLY A 185 19.84 62.23 17.11
C GLY A 185 19.99 61.87 18.59
N SER A 186 21.15 62.19 19.16
CA SER A 186 21.42 62.76 20.50
C SER A 186 20.50 62.54 21.73
N GLN A 187 21.19 62.43 22.88
CA GLN A 187 20.80 62.69 24.29
C GLN A 187 20.36 61.45 25.10
N SER A 188 20.75 61.19 26.36
CA SER A 188 21.76 61.68 27.32
C SER A 188 21.55 60.90 28.64
N GLY A 189 22.61 60.63 29.41
CA GLY A 189 22.58 60.30 30.86
C GLY A 189 22.66 58.81 31.23
N SER A 190 23.83 58.31 31.66
CA SER A 190 24.26 58.05 33.07
C SER A 190 23.55 56.84 33.71
N SER A 191 24.19 55.82 34.31
CA SER A 191 25.45 55.75 35.04
C SER A 191 25.81 54.28 35.37
N SER A 192 27.11 54.05 35.62
CA SER A 192 27.73 53.05 36.52
C SER A 192 27.69 51.53 36.22
N SER A 193 28.89 51.00 35.97
CA SER A 193 29.39 49.61 36.05
C SER A 193 29.33 49.01 37.49
N PRO A 194 29.87 47.79 37.83
CA PRO A 194 30.66 46.83 37.03
C PRO A 194 30.47 45.30 37.33
N GLU A 195 31.24 44.46 36.57
CA GLU A 195 31.75 43.06 36.80
C GLU A 195 30.73 41.90 36.96
N GLU A 196 30.91 40.66 36.46
CA GLU A 196 32.06 39.75 36.51
C GLU A 196 31.79 38.48 35.64
N ALA A 197 32.85 37.74 35.28
CA ALA A 197 33.01 36.37 34.76
C ALA A 197 31.83 35.59 34.11
N SER A 198 31.94 35.13 32.86
CA SER A 198 32.77 34.02 32.34
C SER A 198 32.23 32.59 32.61
N GLN A 199 32.30 31.77 31.55
CA GLN A 199 32.28 30.29 31.50
C GLN A 199 30.89 29.65 31.28
N ARG A 200 30.64 29.09 30.08
CA ARG A 200 30.77 27.65 29.71
C ARG A 200 29.92 26.75 30.61
N GLY A 201 29.10 25.82 30.14
CA GLY A 201 28.86 25.29 28.81
C GLY A 201 27.94 24.08 28.89
N SER A 202 27.51 23.61 27.72
CA SER A 202 27.16 22.22 27.38
C SER A 202 26.30 21.40 28.37
N HIS A 203 25.01 21.30 28.07
CA HIS A 203 24.19 20.16 28.50
C HIS A 203 23.86 19.26 27.30
N SER A 204 24.64 18.18 27.21
CA SER A 204 24.30 16.98 26.46
C SER A 204 23.76 15.92 27.44
N GLN A 205 23.13 14.90 26.86
CA GLN A 205 22.63 13.64 27.43
C GLN A 205 21.12 13.64 27.75
N ARG A 206 20.28 13.03 26.90
CA ARG A 206 20.13 11.58 26.60
C ARG A 206 19.36 10.87 27.72
N TRP A 207 18.07 10.69 27.45
CA TRP A 207 17.11 9.93 28.24
C TRP A 207 17.29 8.43 27.99
N ARG A 208 17.46 7.62 29.05
CA ARG A 208 17.16 6.18 29.04
C ARG A 208 16.03 5.92 30.04
N LYS A 209 15.00 5.23 29.56
CA LYS A 209 13.79 4.82 30.31
C LYS A 209 14.06 3.46 30.97
N SER A 210 13.87 3.39 32.28
CA SER A 210 13.74 2.16 33.07
C SER A 210 12.30 1.61 33.01
N ARG A 211 12.18 0.30 33.18
CA ARG A 211 11.05 -0.47 33.74
C ARG A 211 11.64 -1.84 34.10
N ASP A 212 11.86 -2.05 35.39
CA ASP A 212 11.00 -2.82 36.32
C ASP A 212 11.31 -4.32 36.19
#